data_AF-A0A372GXX6-F1
#
_entry.id   AF-A0A372GXX6-F1
#
_cell.length_a   1.000
_cell.length_b   1.000
_cell.length_c   1.000
_cell.angle_alpha   90.00
_cell.angle_beta   90.00
_cell.angle_gamma   90.00
#
_symmetry.space_group_name_H-M   'P 1'
#
loop_
_entity.id
_entity.type
_entity.pdbx_description
1 polymer ?
#
loop_
_entity_poly.entity_id
_entity_poly.type
_entity_poly.pdbx_seq_one_letter_code
_entity_poly.pdbx_strand_id
1 'polypeptide(L)'
;MKKLLLSALAIGALAFASCSDDDEPPIAEVVATCNDGIKNQGETEIDCGGPNCQPCTEATATCEDGIQNGDETGVDIGGSCAEIITVSGELTADTRWTADNIYVLAGKVVVGVGKTLTIDPGTIIKGKAGSGSLASALIVQRGSKIMAVGTPEKPIIFTAEEDNIGVGQTAGTNLDETARGKWGGLIVLGRATGSFKNDVTEVQIEGIPADDIFGLYGPGDALNDDDNSGELEYISIRHGGALIGEGNEINGLTLGSVGRGTKINHIEVVGNVDDGVEFFGGTVDASNLLVWAQGDDALDIDQAYSGTIDNALVVSGEASDHAFEIDGPEGSITGSFTLQNTTIVGSATAADGEYADYRSNAMGTTKNIYAIGFQAGKDVELDANDVAQNFLDGELTFEAWQVVGFNNSIFSEKVLKDEADNDLETTIILAPTFTERAADWTTQVTAGDQTVGADISVFSWTYAFAKTGLSF
;
A
#
# COMPACT_ATOMS: atom_id res chain seq x y z
N MET A 1 -61.67 7.56 -2.57
CA MET A 1 -62.95 6.82 -2.71
C MET A 1 -63.30 6.75 -4.20
N LYS A 2 -63.46 5.52 -4.73
CA LYS A 2 -64.00 5.13 -6.06
C LYS A 2 -63.12 5.45 -7.30
N LYS A 3 -62.50 4.45 -7.98
CA LYS A 3 -63.05 3.40 -8.91
C LYS A 3 -63.38 4.02 -10.29
N LEU A 4 -63.14 3.49 -11.50
CA LEU A 4 -63.02 2.13 -12.11
C LEU A 4 -62.56 2.40 -13.60
N LEU A 5 -61.61 1.74 -14.28
CA LEU A 5 -61.57 0.40 -14.95
C LEU A 5 -61.96 0.38 -16.46
N LEU A 6 -61.37 -0.60 -17.18
CA LEU A 6 -61.58 -1.12 -18.57
C LEU A 6 -60.80 -0.43 -19.72
N SER A 7 -59.82 -1.04 -20.41
CA SER A 7 -59.65 -2.33 -21.12
C SER A 7 -60.03 -2.27 -22.61
N ALA A 8 -59.09 -2.59 -23.51
CA ALA A 8 -59.35 -3.36 -24.74
C ALA A 8 -58.02 -3.76 -25.42
N LEU A 9 -57.83 -5.06 -25.62
CA LEU A 9 -56.79 -5.67 -26.44
C LEU A 9 -57.47 -6.65 -27.42
N ALA A 10 -56.84 -6.80 -28.59
CA ALA A 10 -56.93 -7.87 -29.59
C ALA A 10 -58.09 -7.83 -30.61
N ILE A 11 -57.73 -7.82 -31.90
CA ILE A 11 -57.70 -8.98 -32.83
C ILE A 11 -57.31 -8.47 -34.22
N GLY A 12 -56.42 -9.18 -34.92
CA GLY A 12 -55.99 -8.87 -36.29
C GLY A 12 -56.76 -9.61 -37.39
N ALA A 13 -56.51 -9.23 -38.65
CA ALA A 13 -56.40 -10.14 -39.81
C ALA A 13 -56.00 -9.38 -41.11
N LEU A 14 -54.93 -9.90 -41.74
CA LEU A 14 -54.50 -9.96 -43.14
C LEU A 14 -55.18 -9.15 -44.27
N ALA A 15 -54.38 -8.58 -45.19
CA ALA A 15 -54.15 -9.12 -46.54
C ALA A 15 -53.08 -8.34 -47.36
N PHE A 16 -52.45 -9.07 -48.29
CA PHE A 16 -51.27 -8.79 -49.12
C PHE A 16 -51.38 -7.65 -50.15
N ALA A 17 -50.24 -7.03 -50.48
CA ALA A 17 -49.96 -6.43 -51.79
C ALA A 17 -48.45 -6.56 -52.15
N SER A 18 -48.21 -6.73 -53.44
CA SER A 18 -47.00 -7.19 -54.15
C SER A 18 -46.13 -6.03 -54.67
N CYS A 19 -44.93 -6.39 -55.17
CA CYS A 19 -43.97 -5.66 -56.05
C CYS A 19 -42.86 -4.90 -55.31
N SER A 20 -41.62 -4.75 -55.79
CA SER A 20 -40.77 -5.41 -56.80
C SER A 20 -39.39 -4.76 -56.67
N ASP A 21 -38.34 -5.58 -56.79
CA ASP A 21 -36.91 -5.38 -57.11
C ASP A 21 -36.21 -4.00 -57.11
N ASP A 22 -34.95 -4.09 -56.63
CA ASP A 22 -33.71 -3.35 -56.95
C ASP A 22 -33.43 -1.96 -56.33
N ASP A 23 -32.52 -1.94 -55.34
CA ASP A 23 -31.28 -1.11 -55.32
C ASP A 23 -30.58 -1.19 -53.94
N GLU A 24 -29.53 -2.01 -53.78
CA GLU A 24 -28.62 -1.96 -52.63
C GLU A 24 -27.21 -1.47 -53.03
N PRO A 25 -26.57 -0.57 -52.27
CA PRO A 25 -25.26 -0.02 -52.58
C PRO A 25 -24.12 -1.01 -52.26
N PRO A 26 -22.93 -0.85 -52.86
CA PRO A 26 -21.82 -1.78 -52.64
C PRO A 26 -21.28 -1.69 -51.21
N ILE A 27 -21.23 -2.84 -50.54
CA ILE A 27 -20.66 -3.05 -49.22
C ILE A 27 -19.13 -3.00 -49.35
N ALA A 28 -18.46 -2.17 -48.54
CA ALA A 28 -17.00 -2.12 -48.49
C ALA A 28 -16.45 -3.46 -47.95
N GLU A 29 -15.47 -4.05 -48.65
CA GLU A 29 -14.77 -5.24 -48.16
C GLU A 29 -14.10 -4.94 -46.82
N VAL A 30 -14.50 -5.68 -45.79
CA VAL A 30 -13.87 -5.66 -44.48
C VAL A 30 -12.48 -6.28 -44.62
N VAL A 31 -11.43 -5.52 -44.30
CA VAL A 31 -10.05 -6.03 -44.29
C VAL A 31 -9.95 -7.01 -43.12
N ALA A 32 -9.83 -8.30 -43.42
CA ALA A 32 -9.67 -9.35 -42.44
C ALA A 32 -8.42 -9.13 -41.58
N THR A 33 -8.56 -9.24 -40.25
CA THR A 33 -7.46 -9.15 -39.28
C THR A 33 -7.47 -10.37 -38.37
N CYS A 34 -6.32 -10.78 -37.85
CA CYS A 34 -6.17 -12.00 -37.03
C CYS A 34 -6.80 -11.96 -35.62
N ASN A 35 -7.78 -11.07 -35.38
CA ASN A 35 -8.54 -10.90 -34.14
C ASN A 35 -9.92 -10.26 -34.44
N ASP A 36 -10.54 -10.58 -35.58
CA ASP A 36 -11.79 -9.94 -36.06
C ASP A 36 -13.07 -10.75 -35.76
N GLY A 37 -12.94 -11.81 -34.97
CA GLY A 37 -13.99 -12.75 -34.61
C GLY A 37 -14.30 -13.78 -35.69
N ILE A 38 -13.54 -13.81 -36.80
CA ILE A 38 -13.78 -14.68 -37.95
C ILE A 38 -12.53 -15.48 -38.29
N LYS A 39 -12.60 -16.80 -38.11
CA LYS A 39 -11.52 -17.75 -38.43
C LYS A 39 -11.11 -17.68 -39.91
N ASN A 40 -10.08 -16.89 -40.22
CA ASN A 40 -9.60 -16.63 -41.57
C ASN A 40 -8.05 -16.65 -41.60
N GLN A 41 -7.44 -16.39 -42.76
CA GLN A 41 -5.97 -16.29 -42.93
C GLN A 41 -5.10 -17.49 -42.46
N GLY A 42 -5.68 -18.67 -42.23
CA GLY A 42 -4.97 -19.88 -41.80
C GLY A 42 -5.20 -20.27 -40.34
N GLU A 43 -6.13 -19.59 -39.66
CA GLU A 43 -6.67 -19.97 -38.36
C GLU A 43 -7.52 -21.24 -38.48
N THR A 44 -7.36 -22.17 -37.54
CA THR A 44 -8.03 -23.49 -37.60
C THR A 44 -9.02 -23.69 -36.46
N GLU A 45 -8.70 -23.23 -35.26
CA GLU A 45 -9.51 -23.49 -34.05
C GLU A 45 -9.83 -22.24 -33.25
N ILE A 46 -8.96 -21.23 -33.27
CA ILE A 46 -9.10 -19.95 -32.56
C ILE A 46 -8.80 -18.78 -33.52
N ASP A 47 -9.40 -17.61 -33.28
CA ASP A 47 -9.19 -16.36 -34.05
C ASP A 47 -7.88 -15.67 -33.63
N CYS A 48 -6.80 -16.46 -33.66
CA CYS A 48 -5.40 -16.08 -33.51
C CYS A 48 -4.51 -17.26 -33.96
N GLY A 49 -3.23 -17.01 -34.22
CA GLY A 49 -2.29 -18.07 -34.60
C GLY A 49 -2.47 -18.63 -36.02
N GLY A 50 -1.58 -19.54 -36.41
CA GLY A 50 -1.47 -20.02 -37.79
C GLY A 50 -0.35 -19.33 -38.58
N PRO A 51 -0.10 -19.74 -39.83
CA PRO A 51 1.09 -19.36 -40.58
C PRO A 51 1.15 -17.86 -40.96
N ASN A 52 0.02 -17.15 -40.92
CA ASN A 52 -0.07 -15.76 -41.33
C ASN A 52 -0.56 -14.82 -40.21
N CYS A 53 -0.62 -15.31 -38.97
CA CYS A 53 -1.07 -14.56 -37.80
C CYS A 53 -0.06 -14.64 -36.66
N GLN A 54 -0.09 -13.68 -35.75
CA GLN A 54 0.81 -13.70 -34.58
C GLN A 54 0.46 -14.90 -33.67
N PRO A 55 1.45 -15.51 -32.98
CA PRO A 55 1.17 -16.58 -32.03
C PRO A 55 0.14 -16.12 -30.99
N CYS A 56 -0.83 -16.97 -30.65
CA CYS A 56 -1.72 -16.71 -29.54
C CYS A 56 -0.86 -16.55 -28.28
N THR A 57 -0.92 -15.37 -27.65
CA THR A 57 -0.32 -15.17 -26.33
C THR A 57 -1.03 -16.11 -25.37
N GLU A 58 -0.30 -16.87 -24.56
CA GLU A 58 -0.86 -17.79 -23.56
C GLU A 58 -1.87 -17.02 -22.70
N ALA A 59 -3.15 -17.16 -23.03
CA ALA A 59 -4.24 -16.57 -22.29
C ALA A 59 -4.29 -17.29 -20.94
N THR A 60 -4.37 -16.52 -19.86
CA THR A 60 -4.55 -17.01 -18.50
C THR A 60 -5.67 -18.05 -18.47
N ALA A 61 -5.41 -19.25 -17.92
CA ALA A 61 -6.39 -20.32 -17.92
C ALA A 61 -7.63 -19.92 -17.08
N THR A 62 -8.82 -20.06 -17.65
CA THR A 62 -10.12 -19.68 -17.07
C THR A 62 -11.08 -20.86 -17.20
N CYS A 63 -11.50 -21.42 -16.08
CA CYS A 63 -12.10 -22.75 -16.04
C CYS A 63 -13.58 -22.86 -16.43
N GLU A 64 -14.26 -21.74 -16.68
CA GLU A 64 -15.70 -21.70 -17.00
C GLU A 64 -16.05 -20.46 -17.87
N ASP A 65 -15.15 -20.04 -18.77
CA ASP A 65 -15.38 -18.85 -19.62
C ASP A 65 -15.90 -19.20 -21.03
N GLY A 66 -16.17 -20.47 -21.28
CA GLY A 66 -16.57 -20.99 -22.58
C GLY A 66 -15.40 -21.24 -23.53
N ILE A 67 -14.15 -21.10 -23.09
CA ILE A 67 -12.94 -21.23 -23.90
C ILE A 67 -12.01 -22.28 -23.28
N GLN A 68 -11.66 -23.31 -24.06
CA GLN A 68 -10.68 -24.32 -23.63
C GLN A 68 -9.27 -23.74 -23.61
N ASN A 69 -8.75 -23.36 -22.44
CA ASN A 69 -7.41 -22.78 -22.27
C ASN A 69 -6.63 -23.45 -21.11
N GLY A 70 -5.37 -23.08 -20.89
CA GLY A 70 -4.48 -23.85 -20.00
C GLY A 70 -4.16 -25.26 -20.53
N ASP A 71 -4.33 -26.30 -19.69
CA ASP A 71 -4.21 -27.73 -20.06
C ASP A 71 -5.57 -28.45 -20.09
N GLU A 72 -6.67 -27.71 -20.28
CA GLU A 72 -8.01 -28.27 -20.46
C GLU A 72 -8.09 -29.20 -21.67
N THR A 73 -8.66 -30.40 -21.47
CA THR A 73 -8.91 -31.35 -22.57
C THR A 73 -10.40 -31.67 -22.70
N GLY A 74 -11.05 -31.08 -23.70
CA GLY A 74 -12.35 -31.52 -24.21
C GLY A 74 -13.58 -30.98 -23.48
N VAL A 75 -13.44 -30.41 -22.28
CA VAL A 75 -14.49 -29.67 -21.57
C VAL A 75 -13.86 -28.42 -20.93
N ASP A 76 -14.58 -27.29 -20.97
CA ASP A 76 -14.27 -26.03 -20.25
C ASP A 76 -14.63 -26.23 -18.77
N ILE A 77 -13.85 -27.12 -18.14
CA ILE A 77 -13.89 -27.50 -16.73
C ILE A 77 -12.70 -28.44 -16.44
N GLY A 78 -11.66 -27.93 -15.78
CA GLY A 78 -10.50 -28.71 -15.31
C GLY A 78 -9.16 -28.10 -15.71
N GLY A 79 -8.05 -28.77 -15.40
CA GLY A 79 -6.70 -28.28 -15.72
C GLY A 79 -6.08 -27.33 -14.68
N SER A 80 -4.96 -26.67 -15.02
CA SER A 80 -4.20 -25.71 -14.23
C SER A 80 -4.84 -24.32 -14.22
N CYS A 81 -6.15 -24.26 -13.98
CA CYS A 81 -6.84 -23.01 -13.76
C CYS A 81 -6.59 -22.51 -12.33
N ALA A 82 -6.55 -21.20 -12.18
CA ALA A 82 -6.54 -20.59 -10.87
C ALA A 82 -7.88 -20.77 -10.15
N GLU A 83 -7.89 -21.41 -8.98
CA GLU A 83 -9.08 -21.40 -8.11
C GLU A 83 -9.18 -20.05 -7.39
N ILE A 84 -10.38 -19.46 -7.35
CA ILE A 84 -10.68 -18.30 -6.51
C ILE A 84 -11.17 -18.79 -5.15
N ILE A 85 -10.31 -18.74 -4.14
CA ILE A 85 -10.61 -19.19 -2.78
C ILE A 85 -11.03 -17.99 -1.93
N THR A 86 -12.31 -17.91 -1.59
CA THR A 86 -12.78 -16.90 -0.62
C THR A 86 -12.42 -17.32 0.80
N VAL A 87 -11.73 -16.44 1.54
CA VAL A 87 -11.33 -16.63 2.94
C VAL A 87 -12.01 -15.58 3.81
N SER A 88 -12.49 -15.98 4.98
CA SER A 88 -13.12 -15.07 5.95
C SER A 88 -12.91 -15.55 7.38
N GLY A 89 -12.97 -14.62 8.33
CA GLY A 89 -12.89 -14.91 9.75
C GLY A 89 -11.50 -15.36 10.20
N GLU A 90 -11.46 -16.10 11.31
CA GLU A 90 -10.21 -16.52 11.95
C GLU A 90 -9.67 -17.84 11.38
N LEU A 91 -8.38 -17.85 11.01
CA LEU A 91 -7.60 -19.04 10.72
C LEU A 91 -7.22 -19.72 12.03
N THR A 92 -7.95 -20.78 12.39
CA THR A 92 -7.78 -21.51 13.66
C THR A 92 -6.73 -22.65 13.59
N ALA A 93 -6.12 -22.85 12.42
CA ALA A 93 -5.07 -23.82 12.16
C ALA A 93 -3.99 -23.21 11.26
N ASP A 94 -2.79 -23.79 11.31
CA ASP A 94 -1.74 -23.41 10.37
C ASP A 94 -2.25 -23.60 8.94
N THR A 95 -2.12 -22.54 8.14
CA THR A 95 -2.73 -22.43 6.82
C THR A 95 -1.66 -22.10 5.80
N ARG A 96 -1.76 -22.67 4.60
CA ARG A 96 -0.87 -22.36 3.49
C ARG A 96 -1.67 -21.88 2.29
N TRP A 97 -1.25 -20.76 1.73
CA TRP A 97 -1.76 -20.20 0.48
C TRP A 97 -0.73 -20.41 -0.63
N THR A 98 -1.17 -21.03 -1.73
CA THR A 98 -0.34 -21.43 -2.87
C THR A 98 -0.54 -20.52 -4.08
N ALA A 99 0.49 -20.32 -4.88
CA ALA A 99 0.48 -19.42 -6.03
C ALA A 99 -0.42 -19.85 -7.20
N ASP A 100 -0.86 -21.11 -7.20
CA ASP A 100 -1.80 -21.63 -8.20
C ASP A 100 -3.23 -21.11 -7.98
N ASN A 101 -3.49 -20.39 -6.87
CA ASN A 101 -4.81 -19.87 -6.51
C ASN A 101 -4.79 -18.35 -6.30
N ILE A 102 -5.97 -17.74 -6.39
CA ILE A 102 -6.22 -16.38 -5.92
C ILE A 102 -7.04 -16.44 -4.64
N TYR A 103 -6.55 -15.82 -3.57
CA TYR A 103 -7.25 -15.78 -2.29
C TYR A 103 -8.02 -14.46 -2.17
N VAL A 104 -9.31 -14.52 -1.86
CA VAL A 104 -10.17 -13.33 -1.75
C VAL A 104 -10.62 -13.15 -0.30
N LEU A 105 -10.17 -12.09 0.36
CA LEU A 105 -10.51 -11.74 1.73
C LEU A 105 -11.93 -11.15 1.80
N ALA A 106 -12.88 -11.91 2.33
CA ALA A 106 -14.23 -11.47 2.60
C ALA A 106 -14.35 -10.97 4.05
N GLY A 107 -14.20 -9.66 4.22
CA GLY A 107 -14.09 -9.03 5.53
C GLY A 107 -12.70 -9.25 6.14
N LYS A 108 -12.60 -9.11 7.46
CA LYS A 108 -11.35 -9.30 8.21
C LYS A 108 -10.98 -10.78 8.25
N VAL A 109 -9.79 -11.12 7.77
CA VAL A 109 -9.19 -12.45 7.90
C VAL A 109 -8.10 -12.36 8.96
N VAL A 110 -8.21 -13.19 9.99
CA VAL A 110 -7.36 -13.10 11.18
C VAL A 110 -6.52 -14.35 11.31
N VAL A 111 -5.19 -14.22 11.39
CA VAL A 111 -4.31 -15.34 11.75
C VAL A 111 -4.39 -15.54 13.27
N GLY A 112 -5.17 -16.55 13.66
CA GLY A 112 -5.49 -16.85 15.06
C GLY A 112 -4.24 -17.06 15.92
N VAL A 113 -4.34 -16.73 17.22
CA VAL A 113 -3.21 -16.79 18.17
C VAL A 113 -2.47 -18.13 18.11
N GLY A 114 -1.15 -18.07 17.94
CA GLY A 114 -0.28 -19.25 17.88
C GLY A 114 -0.37 -20.04 16.57
N LYS A 115 -1.01 -19.47 15.53
CA LYS A 115 -1.07 -20.06 14.19
C LYS A 115 -0.11 -19.37 13.24
N THR A 116 0.26 -20.10 12.20
CA THR A 116 1.09 -19.61 11.11
C THR A 116 0.31 -19.59 9.80
N LEU A 117 0.29 -18.45 9.12
CA LEU A 117 -0.09 -18.35 7.72
C LEU A 117 1.17 -18.38 6.86
N THR A 118 1.31 -19.35 5.99
CA THR A 118 2.39 -19.42 4.99
C THR A 118 1.84 -19.05 3.62
N ILE A 119 2.50 -18.14 2.89
CA ILE A 119 2.10 -17.69 1.56
C ILE A 119 3.25 -17.97 0.60
N ASP A 120 2.98 -18.76 -0.43
CA ASP A 120 3.98 -19.13 -1.43
C ASP A 120 4.31 -17.94 -2.37
N PRO A 121 5.55 -17.84 -2.88
CA PRO A 121 5.93 -16.80 -3.84
C PRO A 121 5.01 -16.75 -5.06
N GLY A 122 4.59 -15.55 -5.46
CA GLY A 122 3.68 -15.34 -6.61
C GLY A 122 2.19 -15.48 -6.29
N THR A 123 1.83 -15.72 -5.02
CA THR A 123 0.42 -15.76 -4.60
C THR A 123 -0.22 -14.39 -4.71
N ILE A 124 -1.45 -14.34 -5.23
CA ILE A 124 -2.28 -13.15 -5.30
C ILE A 124 -3.37 -13.23 -4.24
N ILE A 125 -3.48 -12.16 -3.47
CA ILE A 125 -4.47 -11.97 -2.41
C ILE A 125 -5.26 -10.71 -2.74
N LYS A 126 -6.58 -10.81 -2.75
CA LYS A 126 -7.50 -9.73 -3.08
C LYS A 126 -8.43 -9.40 -1.92
N GLY A 127 -8.53 -8.13 -1.53
CA GLY A 127 -9.51 -7.67 -0.56
C GLY A 127 -10.85 -7.33 -1.22
N LYS A 128 -11.97 -7.82 -0.67
CA LYS A 128 -13.30 -7.34 -1.09
C LYS A 128 -13.55 -5.91 -0.65
N ALA A 129 -14.26 -5.16 -1.49
CA ALA A 129 -14.73 -3.83 -1.13
C ALA A 129 -15.61 -3.88 0.13
N GLY A 130 -15.47 -2.87 0.98
CA GLY A 130 -16.23 -2.70 2.22
C GLY A 130 -15.71 -1.50 3.00
N SER A 131 -16.52 -1.01 3.93
CA SER A 131 -16.14 0.04 4.87
C SER A 131 -16.61 -0.31 6.28
N GLY A 132 -16.10 0.40 7.29
CA GLY A 132 -16.42 0.11 8.67
C GLY A 132 -16.03 -1.30 9.09
N SER A 133 -16.91 -1.95 9.84
CA SER A 133 -16.73 -3.35 10.23
C SER A 133 -16.62 -4.32 9.04
N LEU A 134 -17.12 -3.93 7.86
CA LEU A 134 -17.10 -4.76 6.64
C LEU A 134 -15.84 -4.58 5.78
N ALA A 135 -14.97 -3.61 6.09
CA ALA A 135 -13.69 -3.46 5.40
C ALA A 135 -12.86 -4.76 5.51
N SER A 136 -12.36 -5.25 4.38
CA SER A 136 -11.53 -6.44 4.33
C SER A 136 -10.09 -6.10 4.69
N ALA A 137 -9.42 -6.96 5.47
CA ALA A 137 -8.04 -6.78 5.87
C ALA A 137 -7.44 -8.15 6.24
N LEU A 138 -6.12 -8.28 6.15
CA LEU A 138 -5.40 -9.42 6.73
C LEU A 138 -4.74 -8.96 8.03
N ILE A 139 -5.07 -9.65 9.13
CA ILE A 139 -4.60 -9.30 10.47
C ILE A 139 -3.83 -10.48 11.04
N VAL A 140 -2.57 -10.27 11.40
CA VAL A 140 -1.74 -11.25 12.09
C VAL A 140 -1.72 -10.87 13.57
N GLN A 141 -2.43 -11.63 14.40
CA GLN A 141 -2.49 -11.34 15.84
C GLN A 141 -1.11 -11.50 16.49
N ARG A 142 -0.90 -10.79 17.59
CA ARG A 142 0.26 -11.02 18.46
C ARG A 142 0.38 -12.49 18.87
N GLY A 143 1.59 -13.05 18.77
CA GLY A 143 1.86 -14.47 19.02
C GLY A 143 1.52 -15.40 17.84
N SER A 144 1.00 -14.87 16.73
CA SER A 144 0.84 -15.57 15.45
C SER A 144 1.98 -15.22 14.50
N LYS A 145 2.04 -15.91 13.35
CA LYS A 145 3.07 -15.68 12.33
C LYS A 145 2.51 -15.59 10.92
N ILE A 146 3.15 -14.76 10.11
CA ILE A 146 3.02 -14.77 8.65
C ILE A 146 4.39 -15.09 8.02
N MET A 147 4.41 -16.10 7.16
CA MET A 147 5.58 -16.49 6.37
C MET A 147 5.28 -16.20 4.91
N ALA A 148 5.51 -14.96 4.47
CA ALA A 148 5.22 -14.45 3.14
C ALA A 148 6.53 -14.04 2.47
N VAL A 149 7.20 -15.01 1.84
CA VAL A 149 8.53 -14.83 1.25
C VAL A 149 8.40 -15.00 -0.26
N GLY A 150 8.17 -13.88 -0.95
CA GLY A 150 8.18 -13.77 -2.40
C GLY A 150 9.60 -13.79 -2.99
N THR A 151 9.69 -13.46 -4.27
CA THR A 151 10.96 -13.25 -5.00
C THR A 151 10.80 -12.09 -5.98
N PRO A 152 11.88 -11.49 -6.50
CA PRO A 152 11.78 -10.46 -7.53
C PRO A 152 10.91 -10.87 -8.73
N GLU A 153 10.99 -12.12 -9.16
CA GLU A 153 10.24 -12.64 -10.31
C GLU A 153 8.82 -13.11 -9.94
N LYS A 154 8.58 -13.40 -8.67
CA LYS A 154 7.30 -13.88 -8.13
C LYS A 154 6.98 -13.19 -6.81
N PRO A 155 6.70 -11.88 -6.83
CA PRO A 155 6.31 -11.16 -5.62
C PRO A 155 4.95 -11.67 -5.13
N ILE A 156 4.71 -11.57 -3.84
CA ILE A 156 3.37 -11.79 -3.27
C ILE A 156 2.60 -10.47 -3.42
N ILE A 157 1.38 -10.54 -3.94
CA ILE A 157 0.60 -9.34 -4.28
C ILE A 157 -0.67 -9.30 -3.44
N PHE A 158 -0.81 -8.26 -2.63
CA PHE A 158 -2.06 -7.87 -1.99
C PHE A 158 -2.67 -6.71 -2.76
N THR A 159 -3.91 -6.87 -3.21
CA THR A 159 -4.61 -5.87 -4.04
C THR A 159 -6.13 -5.92 -3.80
N ALA A 160 -6.91 -5.16 -4.56
CA ALA A 160 -8.38 -5.17 -4.50
C ALA A 160 -8.99 -6.33 -5.32
N GLU A 161 -10.20 -6.77 -4.97
CA GLU A 161 -11.01 -7.68 -5.80
C GLU A 161 -11.28 -7.09 -7.20
N GLU A 162 -11.34 -5.76 -7.30
CA GLU A 162 -11.51 -5.02 -8.55
C GLU A 162 -10.30 -5.14 -9.49
N ASP A 163 -9.10 -5.42 -8.99
CA ASP A 163 -7.89 -5.56 -9.81
C ASP A 163 -8.03 -6.78 -10.74
N ASN A 164 -7.88 -6.59 -12.05
CA ASN A 164 -8.02 -7.66 -13.03
C ASN A 164 -6.78 -8.55 -13.17
N ILE A 165 -5.77 -8.39 -12.31
CA ILE A 165 -4.61 -9.27 -12.22
C ILE A 165 -5.01 -10.75 -12.02
N GLY A 166 -4.38 -11.63 -12.79
CA GLY A 166 -4.53 -13.09 -12.71
C GLY A 166 -3.26 -13.80 -12.27
N VAL A 167 -3.35 -15.09 -11.95
CA VAL A 167 -2.21 -15.92 -11.53
C VAL A 167 -1.04 -15.82 -12.51
N GLY A 168 0.17 -15.70 -11.97
CA GLY A 168 1.40 -15.56 -12.74
C GLY A 168 1.67 -14.15 -13.28
N GLN A 169 0.73 -13.22 -13.15
CA GLN A 169 0.93 -11.82 -13.50
C GLN A 169 1.46 -11.02 -12.31
N THR A 170 2.17 -9.93 -12.60
CA THR A 170 2.69 -9.00 -11.59
C THR A 170 1.90 -7.68 -11.51
N ALA A 171 1.01 -7.44 -12.47
CA ALA A 171 0.19 -6.23 -12.57
C ALA A 171 -1.10 -6.49 -13.35
N GLY A 172 -2.21 -5.91 -12.89
CA GLY A 172 -3.40 -5.70 -13.70
C GLY A 172 -3.28 -4.49 -14.63
N THR A 173 -4.33 -4.24 -15.41
CA THR A 173 -4.39 -3.15 -16.39
C THR A 173 -5.44 -2.10 -16.07
N ASN A 174 -6.29 -2.31 -15.05
CA ASN A 174 -7.47 -1.48 -14.81
C ASN A 174 -7.36 -0.54 -13.59
N LEU A 175 -6.40 -0.77 -12.70
CA LEU A 175 -6.10 0.11 -11.57
C LEU A 175 -4.71 0.74 -11.75
N ASP A 176 -4.55 1.94 -11.20
CA ASP A 176 -3.30 2.70 -11.15
C ASP A 176 -3.09 3.28 -9.75
N GLU A 177 -2.01 4.02 -9.53
CA GLU A 177 -1.64 4.58 -8.23
C GLU A 177 -2.68 5.55 -7.65
N THR A 178 -3.62 6.06 -8.47
CA THR A 178 -4.69 6.93 -8.00
C THR A 178 -5.88 6.15 -7.43
N ALA A 179 -5.96 4.84 -7.68
CA ALA A 179 -6.97 3.99 -7.09
C ALA A 179 -6.61 3.66 -5.63
N ARG A 180 -7.36 4.22 -4.70
CA ARG A 180 -7.19 4.04 -3.26
C ARG A 180 -8.48 3.56 -2.58
N GLY A 181 -8.37 3.02 -1.38
CA GLY A 181 -9.50 2.74 -0.48
C GLY A 181 -10.35 1.55 -0.89
N LYS A 182 -9.76 0.61 -1.63
CA LYS A 182 -10.48 -0.51 -2.24
C LYS A 182 -10.59 -1.71 -1.31
N TRP A 183 -9.67 -1.80 -0.35
CA TRP A 183 -9.68 -2.74 0.77
C TRP A 183 -8.86 -2.14 1.93
N GLY A 184 -8.80 -2.79 3.08
CA GLY A 184 -8.15 -2.29 4.29
C GLY A 184 -6.63 -2.23 4.16
N GLY A 185 -5.95 -3.35 4.36
CA GLY A 185 -4.50 -3.41 4.35
C GLY A 185 -3.97 -4.66 5.05
N LEU A 186 -2.67 -4.68 5.31
CA LEU A 186 -1.99 -5.74 6.06
C LEU A 186 -1.59 -5.24 7.45
N ILE A 187 -2.11 -5.88 8.49
CA ILE A 187 -1.82 -5.54 9.88
C ILE A 187 -1.02 -6.68 10.52
N VAL A 188 0.15 -6.38 11.08
CA VAL A 188 0.98 -7.34 11.83
C VAL A 188 1.18 -6.84 13.24
N LEU A 189 0.71 -7.63 14.21
CA LEU A 189 0.75 -7.28 15.62
C LEU A 189 1.76 -8.16 16.35
N GLY A 190 2.52 -7.57 17.26
CA GLY A 190 3.57 -8.21 18.04
C GLY A 190 3.50 -7.89 19.52
N ARG A 191 4.56 -8.29 20.23
CA ARG A 191 4.71 -8.17 21.69
C ARG A 191 5.91 -7.33 22.13
N ALA A 192 6.57 -6.63 21.21
CA ALA A 192 7.70 -5.78 21.52
C ALA A 192 7.27 -4.53 22.29
N THR A 193 8.25 -3.81 22.83
CA THR A 193 8.03 -2.56 23.55
C THR A 193 7.33 -1.53 22.67
N GLY A 194 6.34 -0.84 23.24
CA GLY A 194 5.74 0.38 22.69
C GLY A 194 5.40 1.33 23.83
N SER A 195 5.33 2.63 23.55
CA SER A 195 5.01 3.65 24.55
C SER A 195 3.59 4.13 24.38
N PHE A 196 2.72 3.74 25.31
CA PHE A 196 1.29 3.97 25.21
C PHE A 196 0.80 4.94 26.28
N LYS A 197 -0.22 5.72 25.94
CA LYS A 197 -0.88 6.64 26.86
C LYS A 197 -1.28 5.98 28.19
N ASN A 198 -0.99 6.67 29.30
CA ASN A 198 -1.19 6.19 30.68
C ASN A 198 -0.38 4.95 31.07
N ASP A 199 0.72 4.65 30.36
CA ASP A 199 1.60 3.51 30.64
C ASP A 199 0.86 2.16 30.67
N VAL A 200 -0.16 2.02 29.82
CA VAL A 200 -0.79 0.72 29.59
C VAL A 200 0.19 -0.21 28.87
N THR A 201 -0.01 -1.52 28.95
CA THR A 201 0.90 -2.53 28.36
C THR A 201 0.45 -3.01 26.99
N GLU A 202 -0.75 -2.64 26.56
CA GLU A 202 -1.35 -3.01 25.28
C GLU A 202 -2.44 -2.00 24.95
N VAL A 203 -2.62 -1.74 23.66
CA VAL A 203 -3.71 -0.93 23.12
C VAL A 203 -4.33 -1.65 21.93
N GLN A 204 -5.47 -1.14 21.49
CA GLN A 204 -6.13 -1.60 20.29
C GLN A 204 -5.51 -0.88 19.09
N ILE A 205 -5.12 -1.62 18.05
CA ILE A 205 -4.69 -1.02 16.79
C ILE A 205 -5.86 -0.26 16.17
N GLU A 206 -5.58 0.88 15.58
CA GLU A 206 -6.57 1.61 14.81
C GLU A 206 -7.10 0.80 13.61
N GLY A 207 -8.22 1.24 13.04
CA GLY A 207 -8.94 0.48 12.03
C GLY A 207 -9.65 -0.77 12.58
N ILE A 208 -9.47 -1.16 13.85
CA ILE A 208 -10.14 -2.33 14.43
C ILE A 208 -11.01 -1.92 15.63
N PRO A 209 -12.32 -2.27 15.64
CA PRO A 209 -13.21 -1.96 16.74
C PRO A 209 -12.66 -2.36 18.11
N ALA A 210 -12.88 -1.54 19.14
CA ALA A 210 -12.33 -1.76 20.49
C ALA A 210 -12.84 -3.03 21.18
N ASP A 211 -13.96 -3.61 20.73
CA ASP A 211 -14.48 -4.89 21.22
C ASP A 211 -13.88 -6.12 20.51
N ASP A 212 -13.18 -5.91 19.40
CA ASP A 212 -12.49 -6.95 18.63
C ASP A 212 -11.07 -7.17 19.18
N ILE A 213 -10.95 -8.12 20.11
CA ILE A 213 -9.69 -8.45 20.81
C ILE A 213 -8.53 -8.89 19.90
N PHE A 214 -8.79 -9.15 18.61
CA PHE A 214 -7.77 -9.55 17.65
C PHE A 214 -6.92 -8.38 17.15
N GLY A 215 -7.30 -7.13 17.43
CA GLY A 215 -6.48 -5.95 17.15
C GLY A 215 -5.57 -5.53 18.31
N LEU A 216 -5.53 -6.26 19.43
CA LEU A 216 -4.66 -5.94 20.55
C LEU A 216 -3.18 -6.20 20.22
N TYR A 217 -2.33 -5.19 20.44
CA TYR A 217 -0.89 -5.27 20.28
C TYR A 217 -0.15 -4.67 21.48
N GLY A 218 1.17 -4.90 21.51
CA GLY A 218 2.03 -4.50 22.61
C GLY A 218 2.34 -5.65 23.57
N PRO A 219 3.24 -5.41 24.55
CA PRO A 219 3.75 -6.41 25.48
C PRO A 219 2.68 -7.24 26.18
N GLY A 220 1.54 -6.63 26.49
CA GLY A 220 0.48 -7.21 27.31
C GLY A 220 1.05 -7.78 28.61
N ASP A 221 0.83 -9.07 28.84
CA ASP A 221 1.30 -9.79 30.01
C ASP A 221 2.76 -10.29 29.95
N ALA A 222 3.42 -10.18 28.79
CA ALA A 222 4.79 -10.64 28.60
C ALA A 222 5.49 -9.86 27.47
N LEU A 223 6.29 -8.87 27.89
CA LEU A 223 7.20 -8.13 27.02
C LEU A 223 8.17 -9.07 26.31
N ASN A 224 8.29 -8.90 25.00
CA ASN A 224 9.26 -9.61 24.19
C ASN A 224 9.73 -8.74 23.01
N ASP A 225 10.83 -8.01 23.18
CA ASP A 225 11.44 -7.27 22.07
C ASP A 225 11.98 -8.18 20.96
N ASP A 226 12.33 -9.42 21.31
CA ASP A 226 12.77 -10.43 20.34
C ASP A 226 11.59 -11.25 19.78
N ASP A 227 10.35 -10.73 19.89
CA ASP A 227 9.16 -11.34 19.30
C ASP A 227 9.34 -11.52 17.78
N ASN A 228 8.73 -12.59 17.25
CA ASN A 228 8.88 -12.98 15.87
C ASN A 228 7.50 -13.25 15.28
N SER A 229 6.99 -12.26 14.56
CA SER A 229 5.72 -12.31 13.81
C SER A 229 5.90 -12.92 12.41
N GLY A 230 7.10 -13.38 12.05
CA GLY A 230 7.40 -14.11 10.83
C GLY A 230 8.39 -13.42 9.90
N GLU A 231 8.19 -13.59 8.59
CA GLU A 231 9.08 -13.09 7.53
C GLU A 231 8.21 -12.57 6.37
N LEU A 232 8.41 -11.29 6.02
CA LEU A 232 7.76 -10.60 4.92
C LEU A 232 8.85 -10.17 3.93
N GLU A 233 8.84 -10.74 2.74
CA GLU A 233 9.84 -10.44 1.71
C GLU A 233 9.25 -10.41 0.30
N TYR A 234 9.58 -9.40 -0.51
CA TYR A 234 9.05 -9.20 -1.88
C TYR A 234 7.52 -9.20 -1.92
N ILE A 235 6.92 -8.25 -1.21
CA ILE A 235 5.48 -8.08 -1.09
C ILE A 235 5.06 -6.74 -1.67
N SER A 236 4.09 -6.74 -2.59
CA SER A 236 3.48 -5.54 -3.14
C SER A 236 2.05 -5.42 -2.61
N ILE A 237 1.77 -4.36 -1.86
CA ILE A 237 0.48 -4.04 -1.23
C ILE A 237 -0.10 -2.84 -1.96
N ARG A 238 -1.30 -2.97 -2.52
CA ARG A 238 -1.85 -1.97 -3.44
C ARG A 238 -3.29 -1.61 -3.12
N HIS A 239 -3.64 -0.35 -3.30
CA HIS A 239 -5.02 0.14 -3.30
C HIS A 239 -5.75 -0.05 -1.95
N GLY A 240 -5.00 -0.04 -0.84
CA GLY A 240 -5.50 -0.17 0.53
C GLY A 240 -6.15 1.12 1.06
N GLY A 241 -6.43 1.20 2.37
CA GLY A 241 -6.99 2.39 3.01
C GLY A 241 -8.51 2.46 3.05
N ALA A 242 -9.20 1.33 3.14
CA ALA A 242 -10.66 1.36 3.28
C ALA A 242 -11.08 2.03 4.60
N LEU A 243 -11.90 3.07 4.51
CA LEU A 243 -12.47 3.81 5.64
C LEU A 243 -13.19 2.91 6.65
N ILE A 244 -12.76 2.94 7.91
CA ILE A 244 -13.37 2.17 9.01
C ILE A 244 -14.13 3.06 10.00
N GLY A 245 -13.64 4.26 10.28
CA GLY A 245 -14.31 5.32 11.04
C GLY A 245 -14.30 6.62 10.26
N GLU A 246 -14.78 7.72 10.84
CA GLU A 246 -14.53 9.05 10.26
C GLU A 246 -13.08 9.43 10.57
N GLY A 247 -12.23 9.57 9.53
CA GLY A 247 -10.78 9.79 9.69
C GLY A 247 -10.09 8.65 10.43
N ASN A 248 -10.37 7.41 10.00
CA ASN A 248 -9.78 6.22 10.56
C ASN A 248 -9.80 5.15 9.47
N GLU A 249 -8.73 5.12 8.69
CA GLU A 249 -8.51 4.22 7.59
C GLU A 249 -7.59 3.08 8.10
N ILE A 250 -7.13 2.20 7.20
CA ILE A 250 -6.10 1.21 7.54
C ILE A 250 -4.88 1.53 6.67
N ASN A 251 -3.70 1.49 7.25
CA ASN A 251 -2.44 1.73 6.54
C ASN A 251 -2.12 0.60 5.57
N GLY A 252 -1.26 0.86 4.58
CA GLY A 252 -0.87 -0.18 3.63
C GLY A 252 -0.25 -1.38 4.35
N LEU A 253 0.79 -1.09 5.15
CA LEU A 253 1.36 -2.03 6.11
C LEU A 253 1.38 -1.40 7.50
N THR A 254 0.57 -1.92 8.41
CA THR A 254 0.54 -1.52 9.83
C THR A 254 1.36 -2.49 10.68
N LEU A 255 2.29 -1.97 11.48
CA LEU A 255 3.19 -2.74 12.33
C LEU A 255 3.03 -2.34 13.80
N GLY A 256 2.19 -3.08 14.54
CA GLY A 256 1.94 -2.82 15.96
C GLY A 256 2.88 -3.59 16.87
N SER A 257 3.85 -2.93 17.49
CA SER A 257 4.80 -3.52 18.46
C SER A 257 5.47 -4.80 17.95
N VAL A 258 5.90 -4.80 16.69
CA VAL A 258 6.57 -5.95 16.07
C VAL A 258 8.01 -6.06 16.57
N GLY A 259 8.44 -7.27 16.95
CA GLY A 259 9.76 -7.51 17.54
C GLY A 259 10.86 -7.74 16.52
N ARG A 260 12.13 -7.53 16.94
CA ARG A 260 13.34 -7.69 16.13
C ARG A 260 13.63 -9.12 15.68
N GLY A 261 12.88 -10.10 16.19
CA GLY A 261 12.91 -11.47 15.68
C GLY A 261 12.19 -11.62 14.33
N THR A 262 11.37 -10.63 13.95
CA THR A 262 10.65 -10.55 12.66
C THR A 262 11.57 -9.99 11.59
N LYS A 263 11.38 -10.43 10.35
CA LYS A 263 12.10 -9.88 9.19
C LYS A 263 11.13 -9.20 8.24
N ILE A 264 11.44 -7.96 7.87
CA ILE A 264 10.68 -7.18 6.89
C ILE A 264 11.65 -6.63 5.86
N ASN A 265 11.51 -7.06 4.61
CA ASN A 265 12.45 -6.69 3.55
C ASN A 265 11.74 -6.59 2.19
N HIS A 266 12.10 -5.64 1.32
CA HIS A 266 11.50 -5.53 -0.03
C HIS A 266 9.96 -5.48 0.01
N ILE A 267 9.43 -4.42 0.62
CA ILE A 267 7.99 -4.15 0.64
C ILE A 267 7.70 -2.96 -0.26
N GLU A 268 6.67 -3.08 -1.09
CA GLU A 268 6.10 -1.97 -1.85
C GLU A 268 4.68 -1.71 -1.35
N VAL A 269 4.34 -0.45 -1.13
CA VAL A 269 2.96 0.02 -0.91
C VAL A 269 2.60 1.05 -1.99
N VAL A 270 1.45 0.86 -2.66
CA VAL A 270 0.99 1.75 -3.73
C VAL A 270 -0.46 2.17 -3.51
N GLY A 271 -0.73 3.47 -3.53
CA GLY A 271 -2.10 3.97 -3.52
C GLY A 271 -2.89 3.58 -2.26
N ASN A 272 -2.31 3.72 -1.08
CA ASN A 272 -3.08 3.63 0.17
C ASN A 272 -3.82 4.95 0.44
N VAL A 273 -5.02 4.93 1.02
CA VAL A 273 -5.71 6.20 1.39
C VAL A 273 -4.99 6.89 2.53
N ASP A 274 -4.64 6.09 3.54
CA ASP A 274 -3.91 6.50 4.72
C ASP A 274 -2.41 6.33 4.45
N ASP A 275 -1.66 5.93 5.46
CA ASP A 275 -0.22 5.79 5.35
C ASP A 275 0.24 4.67 4.43
N GLY A 276 1.46 4.84 3.92
CA GLY A 276 2.17 3.76 3.26
C GLY A 276 2.51 2.63 4.23
N VAL A 277 3.42 2.92 5.15
CA VAL A 277 3.85 1.99 6.21
C VAL A 277 3.86 2.74 7.53
N GLU A 278 3.20 2.19 8.53
CA GLU A 278 3.14 2.79 9.86
C GLU A 278 3.67 1.83 10.93
N PHE A 279 4.50 2.38 11.83
CA PHE A 279 5.13 1.68 12.94
C PHE A 279 4.60 2.19 14.28
N PHE A 280 3.71 1.43 14.91
CA PHE A 280 3.22 1.70 16.27
C PHE A 280 4.10 1.00 17.31
N GLY A 281 5.14 1.68 17.75
CA GLY A 281 6.15 1.11 18.63
C GLY A 281 6.85 -0.09 18.02
N GLY A 282 7.55 -0.86 18.85
CA GLY A 282 8.26 -2.07 18.45
C GLY A 282 9.75 -1.87 18.21
N THR A 283 10.42 -2.96 17.83
CA THR A 283 11.88 -3.04 17.67
C THR A 283 12.30 -3.71 16.37
N VAL A 284 11.34 -4.04 15.49
CA VAL A 284 11.61 -4.69 14.21
C VAL A 284 12.48 -3.80 13.32
N ASP A 285 13.52 -4.35 12.72
CA ASP A 285 14.23 -3.67 11.64
C ASP A 285 13.51 -3.95 10.31
N ALA A 286 13.42 -2.95 9.44
CA ALA A 286 12.86 -3.05 8.10
C ALA A 286 13.84 -2.52 7.06
N SER A 287 13.92 -3.16 5.90
CA SER A 287 14.76 -2.68 4.81
C SER A 287 14.13 -2.75 3.44
N ASN A 288 14.56 -1.88 2.53
CA ASN A 288 14.08 -1.83 1.15
C ASN A 288 12.56 -1.62 1.10
N LEU A 289 12.10 -0.49 1.63
CA LEU A 289 10.69 -0.08 1.59
C LEU A 289 10.45 0.87 0.42
N LEU A 290 9.40 0.65 -0.37
CA LEU A 290 8.94 1.59 -1.39
C LEU A 290 7.50 1.99 -1.08
N VAL A 291 7.23 3.29 -1.03
CA VAL A 291 5.87 3.83 -0.90
C VAL A 291 5.62 4.76 -2.06
N TRP A 292 4.52 4.55 -2.78
CA TRP A 292 4.14 5.38 -3.93
C TRP A 292 2.67 5.81 -3.85
N ALA A 293 2.45 7.13 -3.86
CA ALA A 293 1.14 7.76 -3.96
C ALA A 293 0.13 7.34 -2.88
N GLN A 294 0.59 7.21 -1.64
CA GLN A 294 -0.26 7.22 -0.45
C GLN A 294 -1.08 8.51 -0.37
N GLY A 295 -2.14 8.52 0.44
CA GLY A 295 -3.01 9.68 0.61
C GLY A 295 -2.77 10.46 1.90
N ASP A 296 -2.06 9.91 2.88
CA ASP A 296 -1.59 10.64 4.06
C ASP A 296 -0.06 10.58 4.13
N ASP A 297 0.55 9.89 5.10
CA ASP A 297 2.01 9.89 5.29
C ASP A 297 2.69 8.65 4.73
N ALA A 298 3.85 8.82 4.11
CA ALA A 298 4.47 7.67 3.45
C ALA A 298 5.10 6.68 4.44
N LEU A 299 5.90 7.18 5.37
CA LEU A 299 6.43 6.42 6.50
C LEU A 299 6.04 7.13 7.79
N ASP A 300 5.17 6.50 8.57
CA ASP A 300 4.75 7.00 9.88
C ASP A 300 5.36 6.15 11.00
N ILE A 301 5.85 6.82 12.04
CA ILE A 301 6.42 6.24 13.25
C ILE A 301 5.73 6.86 14.46
N ASP A 302 5.15 6.02 15.31
CA ASP A 302 4.53 6.44 16.57
C ASP A 302 4.99 5.55 17.74
N GLN A 303 4.65 5.95 18.96
CA GLN A 303 4.70 5.14 20.18
C GLN A 303 6.08 4.57 20.46
N ALA A 304 7.09 5.39 20.24
CA ALA A 304 8.48 5.10 20.57
C ALA A 304 9.05 3.87 19.85
N TYR A 305 8.72 3.69 18.56
CA TYR A 305 9.41 2.71 17.72
C TYR A 305 10.93 2.89 17.81
N SER A 306 11.65 1.77 17.91
CA SER A 306 13.09 1.74 18.23
C SER A 306 13.90 0.83 17.31
N GLY A 307 13.31 0.46 16.17
CA GLY A 307 14.01 -0.29 15.13
C GLY A 307 14.72 0.62 14.13
N THR A 308 15.36 -0.02 13.15
CA THR A 308 16.01 0.64 12.02
C THR A 308 15.20 0.43 10.74
N ILE A 309 14.93 1.53 10.04
CA ILE A 309 14.45 1.52 8.65
C ILE A 309 15.64 1.87 7.76
N ASP A 310 16.09 0.91 6.95
CA ASP A 310 17.25 1.06 6.08
C ASP A 310 16.89 0.90 4.60
N ASN A 311 17.29 1.87 3.77
CA ASN A 311 16.99 1.91 2.34
C ASN A 311 15.49 2.02 2.05
N ALA A 312 14.98 3.25 1.90
CA ALA A 312 13.58 3.49 1.55
C ALA A 312 13.41 4.47 0.39
N LEU A 313 12.42 4.24 -0.47
CA LEU A 313 12.03 5.15 -1.56
C LEU A 313 10.58 5.57 -1.36
N VAL A 314 10.38 6.87 -1.12
CA VAL A 314 9.05 7.48 -1.06
C VAL A 314 8.84 8.31 -2.31
N VAL A 315 7.68 8.14 -2.94
CA VAL A 315 7.26 8.92 -4.11
C VAL A 315 5.85 9.44 -3.88
N SER A 316 5.72 10.74 -3.65
CA SER A 316 4.43 11.39 -3.43
C SER A 316 3.57 11.36 -4.69
N GLY A 317 2.27 11.11 -4.51
CA GLY A 317 1.21 11.31 -5.49
C GLY A 317 0.51 12.66 -5.27
N GLU A 318 -0.62 12.89 -5.96
CA GLU A 318 -1.40 14.13 -5.79
C GLU A 318 -2.00 14.29 -4.39
N ALA A 319 -2.36 13.18 -3.75
CA ALA A 319 -3.06 13.21 -2.46
C ALA A 319 -2.13 13.14 -1.26
N SER A 320 -0.84 12.85 -1.46
CA SER A 320 0.13 12.67 -0.38
C SER A 320 0.25 13.87 0.53
N ASP A 321 0.44 13.61 1.82
CA ASP A 321 0.84 14.58 2.83
C ASP A 321 2.36 14.52 3.07
N HIS A 322 2.87 13.93 4.15
CA HIS A 322 4.31 13.93 4.43
C HIS A 322 5.04 12.73 3.84
N ALA A 323 6.31 12.93 3.51
CA ALA A 323 7.20 11.80 3.23
C ALA A 323 7.52 11.03 4.52
N PHE A 324 7.66 11.72 5.65
CA PHE A 324 7.82 11.15 6.98
C PHE A 324 6.90 11.86 7.97
N GLU A 325 6.08 11.13 8.71
CA GLU A 325 5.48 11.62 9.97
C GLU A 325 6.16 10.85 11.11
N ILE A 326 6.60 11.58 12.14
CA ILE A 326 7.36 11.01 13.24
C ILE A 326 6.80 11.54 14.55
N ASP A 327 6.02 10.71 15.23
CA ASP A 327 5.57 10.89 16.59
C ASP A 327 6.50 10.23 17.62
N GLY A 328 6.52 10.82 18.80
CA GLY A 328 7.29 10.34 19.93
C GLY A 328 6.54 9.38 20.86
N PRO A 329 7.04 9.21 22.08
CA PRO A 329 6.36 8.45 23.12
C PRO A 329 5.00 9.03 23.55
N GLU A 330 3.93 8.23 23.57
CA GLU A 330 2.68 8.63 24.24
C GLU A 330 2.68 8.38 25.76
N GLY A 331 3.57 7.50 26.22
CA GLY A 331 3.76 7.10 27.60
C GLY A 331 5.15 7.46 28.13
N SER A 332 5.56 6.84 29.23
CA SER A 332 6.85 7.08 29.87
C SER A 332 8.02 6.28 29.27
N ILE A 333 7.73 5.29 28.44
CA ILE A 333 8.74 4.49 27.74
C ILE A 333 9.32 5.32 26.61
N THR A 334 10.65 5.43 26.54
CA THR A 334 11.32 6.08 25.41
C THR A 334 11.79 5.07 24.39
N GLY A 335 11.99 5.54 23.16
CA GLY A 335 12.47 4.79 22.03
C GLY A 335 13.25 5.72 21.12
N SER A 336 14.05 5.16 20.23
CA SER A 336 14.85 5.95 19.30
C SER A 336 14.96 5.16 18.00
N PHE A 337 14.22 5.59 16.99
CA PHE A 337 14.29 4.98 15.67
C PHE A 337 15.59 5.39 14.97
N THR A 338 15.98 4.62 13.96
CA THR A 338 16.96 5.06 12.96
C THR A 338 16.36 4.90 11.57
N LEU A 339 16.16 6.00 10.85
CA LEU A 339 15.77 6.00 9.44
C LEU A 339 16.98 6.43 8.61
N GLN A 340 17.42 5.57 7.69
CA GLN A 340 18.64 5.83 6.94
C GLN A 340 18.59 5.38 5.48
N ASN A 341 19.39 6.08 4.66
CA ASN A 341 19.54 5.81 3.23
C ASN A 341 18.21 5.92 2.48
N THR A 342 17.50 7.03 2.68
CA THR A 342 16.15 7.20 2.13
C THR A 342 16.13 8.25 1.03
N THR A 343 15.47 7.95 -0.09
CA THR A 343 15.15 8.95 -1.12
C THR A 343 13.68 9.31 -1.02
N ILE A 344 13.39 10.61 -0.91
CA ILE A 344 12.03 11.16 -0.91
C ILE A 344 11.83 12.01 -2.18
N VAL A 345 10.77 11.69 -2.93
CA VAL A 345 10.41 12.38 -4.17
C VAL A 345 9.05 13.05 -3.98
N GLY A 346 9.04 14.37 -3.87
CA GLY A 346 7.82 15.16 -3.80
C GLY A 346 7.09 15.21 -5.15
N SER A 347 5.87 15.75 -5.13
CA SER A 347 5.04 15.90 -6.32
C SER A 347 4.68 17.36 -6.58
N ALA A 348 4.70 17.74 -7.86
CA ALA A 348 4.25 19.06 -8.31
C ALA A 348 2.73 19.27 -8.21
N THR A 349 1.98 18.21 -7.89
CA THR A 349 0.52 18.25 -7.71
C THR A 349 0.07 17.94 -6.29
N ALA A 350 0.98 17.54 -5.39
CA ALA A 350 0.67 17.39 -3.97
C ALA A 350 0.58 18.77 -3.32
N ALA A 351 -0.64 19.25 -3.06
CA ALA A 351 -0.83 20.56 -2.41
C ALA A 351 -0.31 20.55 -0.96
N ASP A 352 -0.53 19.43 -0.29
CA ASP A 352 -0.22 19.23 1.14
C ASP A 352 1.12 18.51 1.33
N GLY A 353 1.55 17.67 0.38
CA GLY A 353 2.91 17.19 0.10
C GLY A 353 4.13 17.87 0.77
N GLU A 354 4.57 17.41 1.94
CA GLU A 354 5.69 17.93 2.74
C GLU A 354 6.85 16.94 2.92
N TYR A 355 8.03 17.44 3.32
CA TYR A 355 9.22 16.58 3.44
C TYR A 355 9.09 15.69 4.67
N ALA A 356 8.82 16.28 5.84
CA ALA A 356 8.67 15.54 7.07
C ALA A 356 8.04 16.39 8.18
N ASP A 357 7.20 15.79 9.00
CA ASP A 357 6.74 16.34 10.27
C ASP A 357 7.30 15.52 11.44
N TYR A 358 7.80 16.22 12.47
CA TYR A 358 8.28 15.62 13.71
C TYR A 358 7.47 16.22 14.85
N ARG A 359 6.66 15.39 15.50
CA ARG A 359 5.62 15.79 16.46
C ARG A 359 5.68 14.96 17.73
N SER A 360 4.87 15.35 18.71
CA SER A 360 4.59 14.57 19.93
C SER A 360 5.81 14.02 20.66
N ASN A 361 6.84 14.84 20.91
CA ASN A 361 8.12 14.43 21.50
C ASN A 361 8.94 13.45 20.62
N ALA A 362 8.93 13.59 19.30
CA ALA A 362 9.74 12.77 18.39
C ALA A 362 11.19 12.60 18.88
N MET A 363 11.71 11.37 18.77
CA MET A 363 13.06 10.98 19.18
C MET A 363 13.63 9.99 18.18
N GLY A 364 14.89 10.17 17.76
CA GLY A 364 15.50 9.28 16.78
C GLY A 364 16.54 9.95 15.89
N THR A 365 16.87 9.28 14.79
CA THR A 365 17.85 9.77 13.83
C THR A 365 17.35 9.59 12.41
N THR A 366 17.35 10.67 11.62
CA THR A 366 17.26 10.59 10.16
C THR A 366 18.61 10.89 9.53
N LYS A 367 19.11 9.96 8.70
CA LYS A 367 20.42 10.13 8.08
C LYS A 367 20.56 9.64 6.65
N ASN A 368 21.45 10.27 5.89
CA ASN A 368 21.68 9.96 4.47
C ASN A 368 20.39 10.08 3.64
N ILE A 369 19.70 11.21 3.79
CA ILE A 369 18.41 11.46 3.11
C ILE A 369 18.65 12.26 1.84
N TYR A 370 18.09 11.81 0.73
CA TYR A 370 18.07 12.54 -0.54
C TYR A 370 16.65 13.00 -0.87
N ALA A 371 16.45 14.30 -1.09
CA ALA A 371 15.15 14.88 -1.34
C ALA A 371 15.11 15.66 -2.67
N ILE A 372 14.07 15.42 -3.47
CA ILE A 372 13.87 16.04 -4.79
C ILE A 372 12.38 16.21 -5.08
N GLY A 373 12.00 17.16 -5.95
CA GLY A 373 10.65 17.22 -6.52
C GLY A 373 9.60 17.96 -5.68
N PHE A 374 9.95 18.43 -4.48
CA PHE A 374 9.04 19.19 -3.61
C PHE A 374 8.79 20.61 -4.11
N GLN A 375 7.62 21.14 -3.75
CA GLN A 375 7.21 22.49 -4.09
C GLN A 375 7.85 23.53 -3.16
N ALA A 376 7.85 24.79 -3.59
CA ALA A 376 8.34 25.87 -2.73
C ALA A 376 7.39 26.10 -1.55
N GLY A 377 7.96 26.27 -0.36
CA GLY A 377 7.19 26.48 0.88
C GLY A 377 6.95 25.22 1.69
N LYS A 378 7.34 24.05 1.17
CA LYS A 378 7.32 22.76 1.86
C LYS A 378 8.55 22.60 2.75
N ASP A 379 8.38 22.01 3.92
CA ASP A 379 9.38 21.98 4.98
C ASP A 379 9.56 20.61 5.64
N VAL A 380 10.61 20.58 6.47
CA VAL A 380 10.87 19.64 7.53
C VAL A 380 10.60 20.38 8.84
N GLU A 381 9.61 19.94 9.60
CA GLU A 381 9.09 20.66 10.76
C GLU A 381 9.55 20.01 12.07
N LEU A 382 9.82 20.85 13.09
CA LEU A 382 9.72 20.41 14.49
C LEU A 382 8.44 21.01 15.04
N ASP A 383 7.40 20.19 15.20
CA ASP A 383 6.08 20.66 15.60
C ASP A 383 5.91 20.63 17.12
N ALA A 384 6.11 21.82 17.72
CA ALA A 384 6.10 22.15 19.15
C ALA A 384 7.46 22.09 19.89
N ASN A 385 7.47 22.77 21.04
CA ASN A 385 8.70 22.99 21.82
C ASN A 385 9.25 21.73 22.46
N ASP A 386 8.43 20.71 22.67
CA ASP A 386 8.86 19.45 23.26
C ASP A 386 9.73 18.65 22.26
N VAL A 387 9.36 18.64 20.98
CA VAL A 387 10.20 18.14 19.88
C VAL A 387 11.48 18.98 19.73
N ALA A 388 11.34 20.32 19.75
CA ALA A 388 12.49 21.22 19.70
C ALA A 388 13.47 20.99 20.86
N GLN A 389 12.96 20.64 22.04
CA GLN A 389 13.77 20.31 23.22
C GLN A 389 14.51 18.99 23.02
N ASN A 390 13.88 17.95 22.48
CA ASN A 390 14.54 16.69 22.13
C ASN A 390 15.67 16.89 21.11
N PHE A 391 15.49 17.78 20.13
CA PHE A 391 16.57 18.18 19.22
C PHE A 391 17.73 18.87 19.96
N LEU A 392 17.44 19.81 20.88
CA LEU A 392 18.47 20.50 21.67
C LEU A 392 19.24 19.56 22.60
N ASP A 393 18.57 18.53 23.13
CA ASP A 393 19.15 17.52 24.01
C ASP A 393 19.90 16.42 23.24
N GLY A 394 19.78 16.39 21.90
CA GLY A 394 20.42 15.41 21.03
C GLY A 394 19.71 14.06 21.00
N GLU A 395 18.44 14.02 21.41
CA GLU A 395 17.58 12.84 21.36
C GLU A 395 16.89 12.70 19.99
N LEU A 396 16.73 13.81 19.27
CA LEU A 396 16.36 13.86 17.86
C LEU A 396 17.52 14.45 17.04
N THR A 397 17.97 13.74 16.01
CA THR A 397 19.15 14.16 15.22
C THR A 397 18.96 13.98 13.72
N PHE A 398 19.65 14.84 12.96
CA PHE A 398 19.63 14.87 11.50
C PHE A 398 21.06 14.80 10.97
N GLU A 399 21.32 13.93 9.99
CA GLU A 399 22.67 13.77 9.43
C GLU A 399 22.62 13.63 7.90
N ALA A 400 23.50 14.35 7.19
CA ALA A 400 23.74 14.14 5.76
C ALA A 400 22.46 14.15 4.89
N TRP A 401 21.71 15.25 4.95
CA TRP A 401 20.61 15.54 4.04
C TRP A 401 21.13 16.21 2.76
N GLN A 402 20.67 15.73 1.61
CA GLN A 402 20.93 16.34 0.30
C GLN A 402 19.62 16.71 -0.38
N VAL A 403 19.47 17.98 -0.74
CA VAL A 403 18.20 18.53 -1.23
C VAL A 403 18.40 19.17 -2.59
N VAL A 404 17.53 18.86 -3.55
CA VAL A 404 17.52 19.50 -4.86
C VAL A 404 16.62 20.74 -4.84
N GLY A 405 17.10 21.84 -5.41
CA GLY A 405 16.30 23.06 -5.63
C GLY A 405 16.19 23.99 -4.42
N PHE A 406 16.33 23.47 -3.20
CA PHE A 406 16.29 24.25 -1.95
C PHE A 406 17.54 24.02 -1.08
N ASN A 407 17.73 24.86 -0.07
CA ASN A 407 18.82 24.74 0.90
C ASN A 407 18.24 24.41 2.29
N ASN A 408 19.01 24.66 3.35
CA ASN A 408 18.58 24.46 4.73
C ASN A 408 17.36 25.32 5.16
N SER A 409 16.87 26.24 4.32
CA SER A 409 15.64 27.00 4.59
C SER A 409 14.37 26.16 4.70
N ILE A 410 14.42 24.89 4.28
CA ILE A 410 13.30 23.96 4.44
C ILE A 410 13.15 23.48 5.89
N PHE A 411 14.12 23.66 6.77
CA PHE A 411 14.00 23.23 8.17
C PHE A 411 13.39 24.34 9.00
N SER A 412 12.23 24.08 9.60
CA SER A 412 11.44 25.06 10.36
C SER A 412 11.13 24.54 11.78
N GLU A 413 11.21 25.44 12.76
CA GLU A 413 10.71 25.18 14.13
C GLU A 413 9.32 25.80 14.21
N LYS A 414 8.32 25.00 14.57
CA LYS A 414 6.97 25.46 14.87
C LYS A 414 6.72 25.44 16.37
N VAL A 415 5.58 25.98 16.75
CA VAL A 415 5.11 26.03 18.13
C VAL A 415 3.69 25.55 18.17
N LEU A 416 3.29 25.01 19.32
CA LEU A 416 1.91 24.59 19.55
C LEU A 416 0.94 25.75 19.28
N LYS A 417 -0.15 25.46 18.58
CA LYS A 417 -1.21 26.42 18.26
C LYS A 417 -2.56 26.03 18.85
N ASP A 418 -3.43 27.02 19.06
CA ASP A 418 -4.84 26.77 19.38
C ASP A 418 -5.70 26.51 18.12
N GLU A 419 -6.97 26.14 18.32
CA GLU A 419 -7.94 25.92 17.24
C GLU A 419 -8.16 27.16 16.35
N ALA A 420 -7.71 28.34 16.77
CA ALA A 420 -7.79 29.59 16.03
C ALA A 420 -6.43 30.02 15.44
N ASP A 421 -5.48 29.08 15.31
CA ASP A 421 -4.15 29.24 14.71
C ASP A 421 -3.27 30.28 15.44
N ASN A 422 -3.51 30.50 16.74
CA ASN A 422 -2.66 31.37 17.56
C ASN A 422 -1.57 30.55 18.26
N ASP A 423 -0.35 31.04 18.20
CA ASP A 423 0.79 30.50 18.95
C ASP A 423 0.46 30.48 20.46
N LEU A 424 0.50 29.29 21.05
CA LEU A 424 0.36 29.07 22.48
C LEU A 424 1.71 29.15 23.21
N GLU A 425 2.80 29.05 22.46
CA GLU A 425 4.16 29.04 22.96
C GLU A 425 5.08 29.91 22.09
N THR A 426 6.32 30.05 22.52
CA THR A 426 7.36 30.74 21.74
C THR A 426 8.48 29.77 21.43
N THR A 427 9.07 29.87 20.23
CA THR A 427 10.24 29.09 19.81
C THR A 427 11.36 29.12 20.85
N ILE A 428 12.00 27.98 21.07
CA ILE A 428 13.08 27.82 22.05
C ILE A 428 14.47 27.68 21.39
N ILE A 429 14.53 27.32 20.10
CA ILE A 429 15.80 27.26 19.35
C ILE A 429 16.15 28.65 18.83
N LEU A 430 16.83 29.43 19.69
CA LEU A 430 17.12 30.84 19.42
C LEU A 430 18.27 31.05 18.42
N ALA A 431 19.51 31.20 18.89
CA ALA A 431 20.65 31.58 18.04
C ALA A 431 21.84 30.60 18.23
N PRO A 432 22.28 29.90 17.17
CA PRO A 432 21.65 29.83 15.85
C PRO A 432 20.25 29.18 15.91
N THR A 433 19.34 29.61 15.03
CA THR A 433 17.97 29.05 14.90
C THR A 433 18.03 27.62 14.38
N PHE A 434 16.91 26.87 14.42
CA PHE A 434 16.87 25.53 13.82
C PHE A 434 17.26 25.55 12.34
N THR A 435 16.66 26.46 11.56
CA THR A 435 17.01 26.70 10.16
C THR A 435 18.49 27.00 9.96
N GLU A 436 19.10 27.83 10.80
CA GLU A 436 20.53 28.17 10.70
C GLU A 436 21.43 26.97 11.04
N ARG A 437 21.07 26.19 12.06
CA ARG A 437 21.77 24.95 12.43
C ARG A 437 21.68 23.90 11.33
N ALA A 438 20.57 23.87 10.59
CA ALA A 438 20.37 22.89 9.52
C ALA A 438 21.40 22.95 8.38
N ALA A 439 22.15 24.05 8.28
CA ALA A 439 23.30 24.12 7.39
C ALA A 439 24.43 23.11 7.74
N ASP A 440 24.47 22.58 8.97
CA ASP A 440 25.48 21.61 9.41
C ASP A 440 25.23 20.20 8.85
N TRP A 441 23.96 19.83 8.58
CA TRP A 441 23.59 18.52 8.03
C TRP A 441 23.02 18.57 6.63
N THR A 442 22.63 19.75 6.11
CA THR A 442 21.96 19.89 4.81
C THR A 442 22.91 20.43 3.75
N THR A 443 22.98 19.75 2.61
CA THR A 443 23.68 20.22 1.41
C THR A 443 22.71 20.35 0.24
N GLN A 444 22.64 21.54 -0.36
CA GLN A 444 21.94 21.70 -1.63
C GLN A 444 22.74 21.05 -2.76
N VAL A 445 22.11 20.17 -3.54
CA VAL A 445 22.74 19.45 -4.66
C VAL A 445 21.95 19.66 -5.96
N THR A 446 22.59 19.38 -7.09
CA THR A 446 21.87 19.25 -8.38
C THR A 446 21.32 17.84 -8.48
N ALA A 447 20.15 17.68 -9.11
CA ALA A 447 19.58 16.36 -9.37
C ALA A 447 20.59 15.46 -10.11
N GLY A 448 20.85 14.27 -9.58
CA GLY A 448 21.83 13.32 -10.11
C GLY A 448 23.23 13.40 -9.50
N ASP A 449 23.54 14.46 -8.75
CA ASP A 449 24.84 14.62 -8.06
C ASP A 449 24.82 14.09 -6.61
N GLN A 450 23.72 13.48 -6.18
CA GLN A 450 23.59 12.99 -4.81
C GLN A 450 24.59 11.87 -4.49
N THR A 451 25.02 11.83 -3.24
CA THR A 451 25.90 10.79 -2.66
C THR A 451 25.24 10.06 -1.50
N VAL A 452 24.00 10.42 -1.16
CA VAL A 452 23.15 9.80 -0.15
C VAL A 452 21.80 9.42 -0.77
N GLY A 453 20.90 8.87 0.04
CA GLY A 453 19.60 8.38 -0.40
C GLY A 453 19.61 6.88 -0.64
N ALA A 454 18.48 6.39 -1.16
CA ALA A 454 18.26 4.98 -1.40
C ALA A 454 19.05 4.43 -2.59
N ASP A 455 19.51 3.19 -2.46
CA ASP A 455 19.84 2.34 -3.60
C ASP A 455 18.54 1.92 -4.29
N ILE A 456 18.14 2.68 -5.30
CA ILE A 456 16.90 2.43 -6.04
C ILE A 456 16.95 1.15 -6.91
N SER A 457 18.13 0.55 -7.12
CA SER A 457 18.27 -0.60 -8.00
C SER A 457 17.62 -1.87 -7.43
N VAL A 458 17.41 -1.93 -6.11
CA VAL A 458 16.75 -3.05 -5.43
C VAL A 458 15.24 -3.11 -5.69
N PHE A 459 14.66 -2.05 -6.24
CA PHE A 459 13.22 -1.95 -6.48
C PHE A 459 12.79 -2.32 -7.91
N SER A 460 13.65 -2.99 -8.70
CA SER A 460 13.30 -3.34 -10.09
C SER A 460 12.16 -4.37 -10.25
N TRP A 461 11.74 -5.00 -9.15
CA TRP A 461 10.65 -6.00 -9.12
C TRP A 461 9.26 -5.39 -8.92
N THR A 462 9.21 -4.12 -8.54
CA THR A 462 8.00 -3.46 -8.03
C THR A 462 7.02 -3.09 -9.14
N TYR A 463 5.76 -2.88 -8.76
CA TYR A 463 4.75 -2.31 -9.64
C TYR A 463 5.14 -0.91 -10.11
N ALA A 464 5.67 -0.09 -9.20
CA ALA A 464 6.19 1.24 -9.47
C ALA A 464 7.25 1.21 -10.58
N PHE A 465 8.24 0.30 -10.51
CA PHE A 465 9.24 0.14 -11.56
C PHE A 465 8.59 -0.27 -12.90
N ALA A 466 7.64 -1.21 -12.89
CA ALA A 466 6.97 -1.63 -14.12
C ALA A 466 6.19 -0.49 -14.80
N LYS A 467 5.69 0.48 -14.03
CA LYS A 467 4.94 1.64 -14.55
C LYS A 467 5.81 2.81 -14.97
N THR A 468 6.87 3.10 -14.22
CA THR A 468 7.63 4.37 -14.39
C THR A 468 9.11 4.15 -14.71
N GLY A 469 9.61 2.92 -14.59
CA GLY A 469 11.04 2.63 -14.61
C GLY A 469 11.80 3.28 -13.45
N LEU A 470 11.09 3.70 -12.39
CA LEU A 470 11.58 4.53 -11.29
C LEU A 470 12.15 5.88 -11.76
N SER A 471 11.69 6.37 -12.91
CA SER A 471 11.97 7.73 -13.40
C SER A 471 10.86 8.65 -12.92
N PHE A 472 11.01 9.18 -11.71
CA PHE A 472 10.09 10.13 -11.09
C PHE A 472 10.56 11.58 -11.22
#